data_AF-A0A7W8JCA5-F1
#
_entry.id   AF-A0A7W8JCA5-F1
#
_cell.length_a   1.000
_cell.length_b   1.000
_cell.length_c   1.000
_cell.angle_alpha   90.00
_cell.angle_beta   90.00
_cell.angle_gamma   90.00
#
_symmetry.space_group_name_H-M   'P 1'
#
loop_
_entity.id
_entity.type
_entity.pdbx_description
1 polymer ?
#
loop_
_entity_poly.entity_id
_entity_poly.type
_entity_poly.pdbx_seq_one_letter_code
_entity_poly.pdbx_strand_id
1 'polypeptide(L)'
;MVGCSGQTIPITEGGTAAPQPLSLSGATLSGTLTFPTGFMTSVKSYGAVGDGVTDDTAAIQSALSDGRSNAAGDYNGLPKALYFPPGTYLVSNTLQWNGCCVTLQGSGSSSSIIRLAPSSSGFNNSSAPKPLIQTPKGNQSFRQSIWDLGFSVGSGNSGATALSYVSNNVGSIHDVLIKSEDGTGHAGIDLTRQWAGPMMIRNTEVQGFDVGIDLKNAEYSITMEGITLQNQNIAGIRNSNQAISVRGLTSTNKVPALTNAGGFVILLDGSLSGGVDTVPAIQTNSNLFLRNVSSSGYEATLQDSSTSTPTLTKGTISHLLVGTPSTLTGTINTIGLNLSVQETPSFTSSSLTDWAVFTPKWYGDTSGLQAVLNSGKHTVYFPFGQYFSSNETDVTVPDTVDRIVGFSSVVNLGSGTNGGGIRFVVTSNATQPLIIEQFGYGIKIDHRGSRPIVLKDAHINNYAAYAGAGKLFLEDIGISGLTVQKGQQVWARQLDNELNGTKISNLGASLWIFGLKTEAAGTVINTTSGGKTELLGSLIYPSTSVPTSQAAFISTDAQVSYMYKESVYCSGCGYAIQVQETRSGVTKSITSPNSNPFRMPLFIGYK
;
A
#
# COMPACT_ATOMS: atom_id res chain seq x y z
N MET A 1 23.24 22.07 -37.86
CA MET A 1 22.32 21.00 -38.26
C MET A 1 22.70 19.73 -37.51
N VAL A 2 21.99 19.40 -36.42
CA VAL A 2 21.42 18.09 -36.05
C VAL A 2 20.41 18.45 -34.95
N GLY A 3 19.14 18.16 -35.20
CA GLY A 3 18.00 18.70 -34.44
C GLY A 3 17.57 17.83 -33.26
N CYS A 4 17.14 18.49 -32.19
CA CYS A 4 16.35 17.91 -31.11
C CYS A 4 14.90 17.70 -31.59
N SER A 5 14.39 16.48 -31.50
CA SER A 5 12.95 16.19 -31.66
C SER A 5 12.32 16.05 -30.28
N GLY A 6 11.59 17.08 -29.86
CA GLY A 6 10.67 17.00 -28.73
C GLY A 6 9.48 16.13 -29.07
N GLN A 7 9.12 15.22 -28.16
CA GLN A 7 7.92 14.43 -28.26
C GLN A 7 6.81 15.19 -27.52
N THR A 8 5.95 15.87 -28.28
CA THR A 8 4.74 16.52 -27.78
C THR A 8 3.69 15.46 -27.42
N ILE A 9 3.24 15.47 -26.16
CA ILE A 9 2.08 14.71 -25.69
C ILE A 9 0.82 15.46 -26.17
N PRO A 10 -0.16 14.81 -26.82
CA PRO A 10 -1.40 15.47 -27.21
C PRO A 10 -2.32 15.64 -25.99
N ILE A 11 -2.73 16.88 -25.76
CA ILE A 11 -3.87 17.26 -24.92
C ILE A 11 -5.14 17.14 -25.77
N THR A 12 -6.08 16.31 -25.35
CA THR A 12 -7.45 16.29 -25.88
C THR A 12 -8.42 16.71 -24.78
N GLU A 13 -9.03 17.88 -24.98
CA GLU A 13 -10.24 18.31 -24.26
C GLU A 13 -11.46 17.51 -24.75
N GLY A 14 -12.40 17.25 -23.82
CA GLY A 14 -13.80 16.97 -24.14
C GLY A 14 -14.12 15.63 -24.80
N GLY A 15 -14.25 14.56 -24.02
CA GLY A 15 -14.85 13.30 -24.48
C GLY A 15 -15.17 12.36 -23.32
N THR A 16 -16.42 11.88 -23.24
CA THR A 16 -16.84 10.80 -22.34
C THR A 16 -16.17 9.49 -22.77
N ALA A 17 -15.00 9.19 -22.21
CA ALA A 17 -14.29 7.94 -22.47
C ALA A 17 -14.89 6.80 -21.63
N ALA A 18 -15.38 5.75 -22.29
CA ALA A 18 -15.49 4.44 -21.66
C ALA A 18 -14.10 3.99 -21.17
N PRO A 19 -13.96 3.36 -20.00
CA PRO A 19 -12.66 2.98 -19.46
C PRO A 19 -12.02 1.91 -20.37
N GLN A 20 -11.05 2.34 -21.19
CA GLN A 20 -10.03 1.43 -21.70
C GLN A 20 -9.05 1.17 -20.55
N PRO A 21 -8.70 -0.09 -20.26
CA PRO A 21 -7.75 -0.40 -19.21
C PRO A 21 -6.38 0.11 -19.64
N LEU A 22 -5.89 1.18 -19.00
CA LEU A 22 -4.45 1.37 -18.93
C LEU A 22 -3.92 0.16 -18.17
N SER A 23 -3.35 -0.81 -18.88
CA SER A 23 -2.69 -1.94 -18.23
C SER A 23 -1.54 -1.39 -17.40
N LEU A 24 -1.67 -1.43 -16.08
CA LEU A 24 -0.58 -1.07 -15.16
C LEU A 24 0.63 -1.96 -15.51
N SER A 25 1.75 -1.33 -15.89
CA SER A 25 2.97 -2.03 -16.30
C SER A 25 4.19 -1.37 -15.66
N GLY A 26 4.68 -1.99 -14.58
CA GLY A 26 5.85 -1.51 -13.88
C GLY A 26 5.65 -0.17 -13.17
N ALA A 27 6.75 0.37 -12.66
CA ALA A 27 6.80 1.63 -11.95
C ALA A 27 6.61 2.83 -12.87
N THR A 28 5.82 3.80 -12.42
CA THR A 28 5.71 5.13 -13.02
C THR A 28 6.19 6.15 -11.99
N LEU A 29 7.43 6.62 -12.14
CA LEU A 29 8.05 7.52 -11.17
C LEU A 29 7.65 8.97 -11.43
N SER A 30 7.32 9.68 -10.35
CA SER A 30 7.03 11.11 -10.39
C SER A 30 8.24 11.93 -10.83
N GLY A 31 7.99 12.98 -11.61
CA GLY A 31 8.99 14.00 -11.93
C GLY A 31 9.32 14.89 -10.73
N THR A 32 10.02 16.00 -10.95
CA THR A 32 10.32 16.93 -9.87
C THR A 32 9.05 17.57 -9.30
N LEU A 33 8.82 17.40 -8.00
CA LEU A 33 7.70 17.96 -7.26
C LEU A 33 8.09 19.26 -6.55
N THR A 34 7.13 20.19 -6.47
CA THR A 34 7.28 21.46 -5.74
C THR A 34 6.27 21.52 -4.61
N PHE A 35 6.72 21.96 -3.43
CA PHE A 35 5.90 22.07 -2.23
C PHE A 35 5.92 23.49 -1.64
N PRO A 36 4.86 23.93 -0.95
CA PRO A 36 4.87 25.20 -0.22
C PRO A 36 5.99 25.26 0.82
N THR A 37 6.59 26.44 1.04
CA THR A 37 7.56 26.62 2.13
C THR A 37 6.93 26.31 3.50
N GLY A 38 7.66 25.60 4.36
CA GLY A 38 7.21 25.29 5.72
C GLY A 38 6.16 24.18 5.83
N PHE A 39 5.84 23.48 4.74
CA PHE A 39 4.90 22.34 4.78
C PHE A 39 5.41 21.16 5.62
N MET A 40 6.75 20.97 5.68
CA MET A 40 7.46 19.96 6.46
C MET A 40 8.84 20.51 6.85
N THR A 41 9.46 19.92 7.87
CA THR A 41 10.83 20.25 8.27
C THR A 41 11.83 19.69 7.25
N SER A 42 12.74 20.53 6.76
CA SER A 42 13.79 20.10 5.83
C SER A 42 14.98 19.49 6.56
N VAL A 43 15.60 18.45 5.98
CA VAL A 43 16.90 17.93 6.45
C VAL A 43 18.02 18.98 6.37
N LYS A 44 17.90 19.98 5.48
CA LYS A 44 18.87 21.09 5.40
C LYS A 44 18.88 21.97 6.65
N SER A 45 17.78 22.00 7.40
CA SER A 45 17.72 22.67 8.71
C SER A 45 18.61 22.00 9.77
N TYR A 46 19.07 20.76 9.52
CA TYR A 46 20.01 20.02 10.37
C TYR A 46 21.44 20.04 9.83
N GLY A 47 21.71 20.84 8.80
CA GLY A 47 23.04 20.97 8.19
C GLY A 47 23.33 20.04 7.03
N ALA A 48 22.34 19.27 6.55
CA ALA A 48 22.53 18.47 5.33
C ALA A 48 22.70 19.39 4.12
N VAL A 49 23.69 19.11 3.28
CA VAL A 49 24.05 19.95 2.12
C VAL A 49 23.36 19.46 0.86
N GLY A 50 23.43 18.15 0.58
CA GLY A 50 22.84 17.53 -0.60
C GLY A 50 23.60 17.80 -1.91
N ASP A 51 24.92 17.98 -1.86
CA ASP A 51 25.79 18.27 -3.01
C ASP A 51 26.45 17.03 -3.65
N GLY A 52 26.24 15.84 -3.07
CA GLY A 52 26.81 14.57 -3.49
C GLY A 52 28.27 14.34 -3.08
N VAL A 53 28.84 15.26 -2.29
CA VAL A 53 30.26 15.27 -1.88
C VAL A 53 30.38 15.33 -0.35
N THR A 54 29.65 16.24 0.28
CA THR A 54 29.61 16.39 1.73
C THR A 54 28.93 15.18 2.36
N ASP A 55 29.56 14.60 3.39
CA ASP A 55 28.96 13.49 4.14
C ASP A 55 27.83 14.03 5.03
N ASP A 56 26.59 13.80 4.59
CA ASP A 56 25.36 14.24 5.24
C ASP A 56 24.86 13.24 6.31
N THR A 57 25.61 12.17 6.61
CA THR A 57 25.17 11.10 7.53
C THR A 57 24.77 11.66 8.89
N ALA A 58 25.62 12.50 9.49
CA ALA A 58 25.37 13.05 10.82
C ALA A 58 24.15 14.00 10.85
N ALA A 59 24.02 14.84 9.83
CA ALA A 59 22.89 15.78 9.72
C ALA A 59 21.56 15.05 9.53
N ILE A 60 21.51 14.05 8.65
CA ILE A 60 20.30 13.26 8.41
C ILE A 60 19.95 12.40 9.63
N GLN A 61 20.95 11.77 10.27
CA GLN A 61 20.71 11.02 11.49
C GLN A 61 20.20 11.93 12.63
N SER A 62 20.72 13.16 12.73
CA SER A 62 20.20 14.17 13.66
C SER A 62 18.75 14.51 13.36
N ALA A 63 18.40 14.75 12.09
CA ALA A 63 17.02 15.01 11.68
C ALA A 63 16.06 13.85 12.04
N LEU A 64 16.48 12.60 11.83
CA LEU A 64 15.71 11.40 12.16
C LEU A 64 15.53 11.19 13.67
N SER A 65 16.51 11.64 14.47
CA SER A 65 16.53 11.43 15.93
C SER A 65 15.95 12.60 16.72
N ASP A 66 15.79 13.76 16.09
CA ASP A 66 15.30 14.96 16.77
C ASP A 66 13.89 14.79 17.34
N GLY A 67 13.76 15.14 18.62
CA GLY A 67 12.56 14.96 19.42
C GLY A 67 12.36 13.53 19.95
N ARG A 68 13.30 12.60 19.72
CA ARG A 68 13.15 11.17 20.06
C ARG A 68 14.31 10.66 20.91
N SER A 69 13.99 10.10 22.07
CA SER A 69 14.96 9.64 23.06
C SER A 69 15.17 8.12 23.12
N ASN A 70 14.30 7.32 22.48
CA ASN A 70 14.41 5.86 22.51
C ASN A 70 13.99 5.22 21.16
N ALA A 71 14.90 4.46 20.56
CA ALA A 71 14.68 3.71 19.32
C ALA A 71 13.59 2.63 19.42
N ALA A 72 13.30 2.14 20.63
CA ALA A 72 12.36 1.05 20.89
C ALA A 72 11.27 1.40 21.92
N GLY A 73 10.88 2.68 22.04
CA GLY A 73 9.93 3.11 23.08
C GLY A 73 9.05 4.31 22.76
N ASP A 74 9.28 5.02 21.64
CA ASP A 74 8.46 6.18 21.25
C ASP A 74 7.28 5.76 20.36
N TYR A 75 6.41 4.90 20.92
CA TYR A 75 5.26 4.31 20.24
C TYR A 75 3.97 5.15 20.38
N ASN A 76 4.00 6.19 21.21
CA ASN A 76 2.83 6.99 21.60
C ASN A 76 2.71 8.37 20.90
N GLY A 77 3.29 8.53 19.71
CA GLY A 77 2.73 9.50 18.76
C GLY A 77 3.38 10.88 18.66
N LEU A 78 4.70 10.95 18.53
CA LEU A 78 5.31 12.06 17.80
C LEU A 78 5.47 11.64 16.33
N PRO A 79 4.50 11.92 15.44
CA PRO A 79 4.77 11.75 14.03
C PRO A 79 6.00 12.59 13.66
N LYS A 80 6.76 12.16 12.65
CA LYS A 80 7.88 12.92 12.12
C LYS A 80 7.76 12.92 10.61
N ALA A 81 7.73 14.10 10.00
CA ALA A 81 7.80 14.22 8.56
C ALA A 81 9.04 15.03 8.19
N LEU A 82 9.90 14.47 7.35
CA LEU A 82 11.13 15.10 6.90
C LEU A 82 11.10 15.27 5.38
N TYR A 83 11.40 16.48 4.96
CA TYR A 83 11.54 16.81 3.54
C TYR A 83 13.02 16.80 3.12
N PHE A 84 13.30 16.15 2.00
CA PHE A 84 14.56 16.17 1.28
C PHE A 84 14.40 17.06 0.04
N PRO A 85 14.82 18.34 0.08
CA PRO A 85 14.90 19.17 -1.12
C PRO A 85 15.75 18.51 -2.22
N PRO A 86 15.64 18.98 -3.48
CA PRO A 86 16.50 18.50 -4.54
C PRO A 86 17.99 18.51 -4.13
N GLY A 87 18.69 17.41 -4.42
CA GLY A 87 20.08 17.19 -4.05
C GLY A 87 20.44 15.71 -3.94
N THR A 88 21.74 15.44 -3.94
CA THR A 88 22.30 14.12 -3.65
C THR A 88 22.93 14.16 -2.26
N TYR A 89 22.39 13.40 -1.33
CA TYR A 89 22.84 13.35 0.06
C TYR A 89 23.76 12.16 0.23
N LEU A 90 25.08 12.41 0.23
CA LEU A 90 26.08 11.36 0.39
C LEU A 90 26.11 10.91 1.85
N VAL A 91 26.06 9.60 2.09
CA VAL A 91 26.17 9.02 3.43
C VAL A 91 27.20 7.89 3.44
N SER A 92 27.85 7.69 4.57
CA SER A 92 28.91 6.68 4.75
C SER A 92 28.56 5.59 5.77
N ASN A 93 27.40 5.71 6.43
CA ASN A 93 26.92 4.74 7.41
C ASN A 93 25.39 4.57 7.36
N THR A 94 24.89 3.53 8.04
CA THR A 94 23.46 3.26 8.13
C THR A 94 22.71 4.41 8.80
N LEU A 95 21.63 4.87 8.17
CA LEU A 95 20.65 5.77 8.75
C LEU A 95 19.60 4.96 9.51
N GLN A 96 19.57 5.12 10.83
CA GLN A 96 18.66 4.41 11.72
C GLN A 96 17.44 5.30 12.02
N TRP A 97 16.25 4.77 11.77
CA TRP A 97 15.02 5.42 12.18
C TRP A 97 14.75 5.13 13.66
N ASN A 98 14.32 6.15 14.38
CA ASN A 98 13.97 6.05 15.78
C ASN A 98 12.44 6.19 15.92
N GLY A 99 11.80 5.24 16.62
CA GLY A 99 10.35 5.27 16.86
C GLY A 99 9.48 5.03 15.62
N CYS A 100 8.16 5.14 15.76
CA CYS A 100 7.19 4.93 14.67
C CYS A 100 6.74 6.24 14.02
N CYS A 101 5.89 6.13 12.99
CA CYS A 101 5.19 7.25 12.36
C CYS A 101 6.11 8.27 11.67
N VAL A 102 7.18 7.80 11.02
CA VAL A 102 8.12 8.65 10.27
C VAL A 102 7.81 8.60 8.78
N THR A 103 7.69 9.78 8.17
CA THR A 103 7.56 9.95 6.72
C THR A 103 8.80 10.68 6.19
N LEU A 104 9.44 10.12 5.16
CA LEU A 104 10.44 10.81 4.36
C LEU A 104 9.81 11.20 3.02
N GLN A 105 9.83 12.49 2.70
CA GLN A 105 9.31 13.05 1.45
C GLN A 105 10.48 13.63 0.65
N GLY A 106 10.74 13.13 -0.56
CA GLY A 106 11.62 13.77 -1.53
C GLY A 106 10.87 14.71 -2.46
N SER A 107 11.59 15.33 -3.39
CA SER A 107 11.01 16.16 -4.46
C SER A 107 10.93 15.41 -5.79
N GLY A 108 10.89 14.08 -5.76
CA GLY A 108 11.00 13.19 -6.93
C GLY A 108 12.24 12.31 -6.83
N SER A 109 12.12 11.03 -7.16
CA SER A 109 13.16 10.02 -6.90
C SER A 109 14.44 10.17 -7.74
N SER A 110 14.41 10.99 -8.80
CA SER A 110 15.59 11.42 -9.54
C SER A 110 16.15 12.78 -9.10
N SER A 111 15.40 13.51 -8.26
CA SER A 111 15.74 14.87 -7.81
C SER A 111 16.30 14.91 -6.39
N SER A 112 15.77 14.07 -5.50
CA SER A 112 16.25 13.90 -4.13
C SER A 112 16.78 12.49 -3.97
N ILE A 113 18.09 12.33 -3.75
CA ILE A 113 18.76 11.02 -3.74
C ILE A 113 19.57 10.86 -2.47
N ILE A 114 19.33 9.80 -1.70
CA ILE A 114 20.26 9.35 -0.64
C ILE A 114 21.24 8.36 -1.27
N ARG A 115 22.53 8.66 -1.22
CA ARG A 115 23.58 7.87 -1.86
C ARG A 115 24.56 7.32 -0.83
N LEU A 116 24.66 6.00 -0.70
CA LEU A 116 25.74 5.37 0.07
C LEU A 116 27.07 5.54 -0.70
N ALA A 117 28.09 6.05 -0.02
CA ALA A 117 29.41 6.25 -0.59
C ALA A 117 30.03 4.92 -1.07
N PRO A 118 30.84 4.93 -2.15
CA PRO A 118 31.57 3.74 -2.60
C PRO A 118 32.44 3.14 -1.49
N SER A 119 32.54 1.81 -1.47
CA SER A 119 33.39 1.05 -0.53
C SER A 119 33.20 1.47 0.94
N SER A 120 31.97 1.73 1.35
CA SER A 120 31.63 2.15 2.71
C SER A 120 31.93 1.04 3.71
N SER A 121 32.48 1.42 4.87
CA SER A 121 32.94 0.45 5.88
C SER A 121 31.82 -0.48 6.37
N GLY A 122 32.06 -1.79 6.24
CA GLY A 122 31.13 -2.85 6.64
C GLY A 122 30.02 -3.17 5.63
N PHE A 123 29.94 -2.47 4.50
CA PHE A 123 28.94 -2.72 3.45
C PHE A 123 29.43 -3.66 2.34
N ASN A 124 30.68 -4.11 2.36
CA ASN A 124 31.28 -4.98 1.36
C ASN A 124 31.23 -6.49 1.72
N ASN A 125 30.57 -6.86 2.83
CA ASN A 125 30.49 -8.24 3.29
C ASN A 125 29.11 -8.85 3.00
N SER A 126 28.98 -9.60 1.90
CA SER A 126 27.72 -10.24 1.50
C SER A 126 27.21 -11.30 2.49
N SER A 127 28.07 -11.84 3.35
CA SER A 127 27.68 -12.79 4.41
C SER A 127 27.12 -12.11 5.66
N ALA A 128 27.27 -10.78 5.77
CA ALA A 128 26.71 -9.98 6.84
C ALA A 128 26.07 -8.70 6.26
N PRO A 129 24.89 -8.83 5.62
CA PRO A 129 24.26 -7.70 4.96
C PRO A 129 24.04 -6.52 5.90
N LYS A 130 24.30 -5.30 5.39
CA LYS A 130 24.20 -4.06 6.16
C LYS A 130 23.27 -3.07 5.44
N PRO A 131 22.24 -2.54 6.13
CA PRO A 131 21.30 -1.63 5.49
C PRO A 131 21.84 -0.20 5.37
N LEU A 132 21.53 0.47 4.27
CA LEU A 132 21.71 1.92 4.10
C LEU A 132 20.69 2.67 4.96
N ILE A 133 19.41 2.32 4.86
CA ILE A 133 18.36 2.80 5.75
C ILE A 133 17.73 1.63 6.48
N GLN A 134 17.51 1.80 7.78
CA GLN A 134 16.87 0.80 8.63
C GLN A 134 15.76 1.42 9.48
N THR A 135 14.54 0.92 9.28
CA THR A 135 13.39 1.20 10.14
C THR A 135 13.49 0.44 11.47
N PRO A 136 12.76 0.82 12.54
CA PRO A 136 12.67 -0.01 13.75
C PRO A 136 12.12 -1.40 13.41
N LYS A 137 12.48 -2.39 14.24
CA LYS A 137 11.86 -3.72 14.19
C LYS A 137 10.58 -3.72 15.00
N GLY A 138 9.69 -4.68 14.78
CA GLY A 138 8.50 -4.83 15.62
C GLY A 138 7.22 -4.63 14.83
N ASN A 139 6.15 -5.28 15.28
CA ASN A 139 4.78 -5.02 14.83
C ASN A 139 4.29 -3.60 15.18
N GLN A 140 5.02 -2.87 16.03
CA GLN A 140 4.74 -1.48 16.41
C GLN A 140 5.44 -0.45 15.51
N SER A 141 6.09 -0.87 14.43
CA SER A 141 6.68 0.03 13.45
C SER A 141 5.57 0.58 12.55
N PHE A 142 4.62 1.32 13.12
CA PHE A 142 3.47 1.85 12.41
C PHE A 142 3.88 3.03 11.52
N ARG A 143 3.19 3.22 10.38
CA ARG A 143 3.25 4.47 9.61
C ARG A 143 4.64 4.96 9.25
N GLN A 144 5.52 4.02 8.94
CA GLN A 144 6.76 4.36 8.26
C GLN A 144 6.43 4.58 6.79
N SER A 145 6.96 5.64 6.18
CA SER A 145 6.71 5.93 4.78
C SER A 145 7.90 6.61 4.09
N ILE A 146 8.12 6.25 2.83
CA ILE A 146 9.16 6.83 1.97
C ILE A 146 8.52 7.17 0.62
N TRP A 147 8.45 8.46 0.31
CA TRP A 147 7.79 8.98 -0.89
C TRP A 147 8.74 9.83 -1.73
N ASP A 148 8.68 9.66 -3.05
CA ASP A 148 9.35 10.51 -4.04
C ASP A 148 10.85 10.69 -3.80
N LEU A 149 11.54 9.64 -3.35
CA LEU A 149 12.94 9.67 -2.94
C LEU A 149 13.74 8.58 -3.66
N GLY A 150 14.96 8.92 -4.08
CA GLY A 150 15.89 8.00 -4.72
C GLY A 150 16.90 7.43 -3.73
N PHE A 151 17.33 6.19 -3.99
CA PHE A 151 18.39 5.52 -3.25
C PHE A 151 19.44 5.00 -4.22
N SER A 152 20.69 5.35 -3.99
CA SER A 152 21.82 4.83 -4.76
C SER A 152 22.85 4.18 -3.84
N VAL A 153 23.25 2.95 -4.17
CA VAL A 153 24.33 2.24 -3.49
C VAL A 153 25.58 2.35 -4.36
N GLY A 154 26.57 3.10 -3.88
CA GLY A 154 27.86 3.25 -4.55
C GLY A 154 28.59 1.92 -4.71
N SER A 155 29.53 1.85 -5.66
CA SER A 155 30.26 0.63 -5.99
C SER A 155 31.06 0.04 -4.82
N GLY A 156 31.29 -1.28 -4.84
CA GLY A 156 32.10 -1.99 -3.83
C GLY A 156 31.37 -2.24 -2.51
N ASN A 157 30.04 -2.18 -2.52
CA ASN A 157 29.16 -2.39 -1.37
C ASN A 157 28.32 -3.67 -1.54
N SER A 158 28.96 -4.80 -1.84
CA SER A 158 28.28 -6.07 -2.18
C SER A 158 27.44 -6.69 -1.05
N GLY A 159 27.59 -6.23 0.19
CA GLY A 159 26.76 -6.58 1.33
C GLY A 159 25.68 -5.54 1.65
N ALA A 160 25.56 -4.47 0.87
CA ALA A 160 24.57 -3.45 1.15
C ALA A 160 23.15 -3.93 0.87
N THR A 161 22.25 -3.58 1.77
CA THR A 161 20.81 -3.55 1.52
C THR A 161 20.40 -2.09 1.42
N ALA A 162 19.67 -1.67 0.40
CA ALA A 162 19.24 -0.26 0.33
C ALA A 162 18.25 0.06 1.47
N LEU A 163 17.15 -0.70 1.56
CA LEU A 163 16.12 -0.49 2.59
C LEU A 163 15.92 -1.77 3.41
N SER A 164 16.21 -1.76 4.71
CA SER A 164 15.70 -2.78 5.64
C SER A 164 14.45 -2.23 6.33
N TYR A 165 13.30 -2.65 5.83
CA TYR A 165 12.04 -1.93 5.98
C TYR A 165 10.97 -2.77 6.69
N VAL A 166 10.41 -2.20 7.75
CA VAL A 166 9.29 -2.73 8.50
C VAL A 166 8.35 -1.56 8.74
N SER A 167 7.14 -1.69 8.22
CA SER A 167 6.01 -0.80 8.47
C SER A 167 4.78 -1.66 8.79
N ASN A 168 3.79 -1.11 9.48
CA ASN A 168 2.58 -1.82 9.90
C ASN A 168 1.35 -0.88 9.82
N ASN A 169 0.18 -1.47 9.59
CA ASN A 169 -1.15 -0.85 9.47
C ASN A 169 -1.30 0.05 8.25
N VAL A 170 -0.78 1.26 8.35
CA VAL A 170 -0.64 2.23 7.26
C VAL A 170 0.84 2.50 7.13
N GLY A 171 1.36 2.61 5.91
CA GLY A 171 2.73 2.97 5.67
C GLY A 171 3.24 2.37 4.38
N SER A 172 4.09 3.11 3.69
CA SER A 172 4.25 2.86 2.28
C SER A 172 5.58 3.31 1.66
N ILE A 173 5.91 2.72 0.51
CA ILE A 173 7.01 3.16 -0.37
C ILE A 173 6.36 3.57 -1.69
N HIS A 174 6.43 4.86 -2.06
CA HIS A 174 5.80 5.39 -3.28
C HIS A 174 6.79 6.15 -4.16
N ASP A 175 6.74 5.90 -5.46
CA ASP A 175 7.48 6.65 -6.47
C ASP A 175 9.00 6.68 -6.19
N VAL A 176 9.54 5.53 -5.78
CA VAL A 176 10.93 5.36 -5.33
C VAL A 176 11.78 4.64 -6.39
N LEU A 177 12.97 5.16 -6.65
CA LEU A 177 14.01 4.49 -7.43
C LEU A 177 15.11 4.00 -6.49
N ILE A 178 15.45 2.72 -6.58
CA ILE A 178 16.55 2.09 -5.85
C ILE A 178 17.53 1.51 -6.85
N LYS A 179 18.79 1.93 -6.76
CA LYS A 179 19.84 1.52 -7.71
C LYS A 179 21.10 1.07 -7.00
N SER A 180 21.68 -0.03 -7.45
CA SER A 180 23.09 -0.34 -7.24
C SER A 180 23.91 0.16 -8.44
N GLU A 181 24.97 0.94 -8.17
CA GLU A 181 25.79 1.58 -9.21
C GLU A 181 26.65 0.56 -9.99
N ASP A 182 27.03 -0.55 -9.37
CA ASP A 182 27.81 -1.63 -9.99
C ASP A 182 27.02 -2.94 -10.17
N GLY A 183 25.72 -2.93 -9.85
CA GLY A 183 24.84 -4.09 -9.92
C GLY A 183 24.96 -5.06 -8.74
N THR A 184 25.91 -4.87 -7.83
CA THR A 184 26.12 -5.73 -6.65
C THR A 184 25.36 -5.23 -5.43
N GLY A 185 25.17 -6.09 -4.43
CA GLY A 185 24.44 -5.76 -3.20
C GLY A 185 23.49 -6.87 -2.80
N HIS A 186 23.09 -6.93 -1.54
CA HIS A 186 22.24 -8.01 -1.02
C HIS A 186 20.78 -7.86 -1.48
N ALA A 187 20.15 -6.72 -1.18
CA ALA A 187 18.77 -6.48 -1.54
C ALA A 187 18.46 -5.00 -1.80
N GLY A 188 17.56 -4.71 -2.75
CA GLY A 188 16.98 -3.39 -2.88
C GLY A 188 16.08 -3.06 -1.69
N ILE A 189 15.10 -3.94 -1.45
CA ILE A 189 14.20 -3.87 -0.29
C ILE A 189 14.23 -5.20 0.46
N ASP A 190 14.65 -5.14 1.71
CA ASP A 190 14.65 -6.27 2.65
C ASP A 190 13.48 -6.14 3.64
N LEU A 191 12.54 -7.06 3.50
CA LEU A 191 11.37 -7.27 4.36
C LEU A 191 11.50 -8.61 5.13
N THR A 192 12.72 -9.11 5.34
CA THR A 192 12.93 -10.43 5.97
C THR A 192 12.95 -10.40 7.49
N ARG A 193 13.06 -9.21 8.09
CA ARG A 193 12.89 -9.03 9.53
C ARG A 193 11.45 -9.32 9.95
N GLN A 194 11.25 -9.77 11.18
CA GLN A 194 9.93 -10.14 11.68
C GLN A 194 8.94 -8.97 11.63
N TRP A 195 7.70 -9.32 11.26
CA TRP A 195 6.53 -8.45 11.29
C TRP A 195 6.58 -7.26 10.34
N ALA A 196 7.13 -7.47 9.14
CA ALA A 196 6.94 -6.53 8.04
C ALA A 196 5.50 -6.62 7.52
N GLY A 197 4.81 -5.48 7.53
CA GLY A 197 3.47 -5.30 7.00
C GLY A 197 2.38 -5.21 8.09
N PRO A 198 1.14 -4.87 7.73
CA PRO A 198 0.73 -4.56 6.38
C PRO A 198 1.27 -3.20 5.91
N MET A 199 1.57 -3.11 4.61
CA MET A 199 2.12 -1.90 3.97
C MET A 199 1.86 -1.93 2.47
N MET A 200 1.97 -0.77 1.83
CA MET A 200 1.91 -0.62 0.36
C MET A 200 3.30 -0.33 -0.22
N ILE A 201 3.63 -0.96 -1.35
CA ILE A 201 4.77 -0.57 -2.19
C ILE A 201 4.21 -0.26 -3.57
N ARG A 202 4.30 0.99 -4.00
CA ARG A 202 3.72 1.44 -5.27
C ARG A 202 4.74 2.19 -6.11
N ASN A 203 4.72 1.96 -7.41
CA ASN A 203 5.55 2.70 -8.36
C ASN A 203 7.03 2.69 -7.95
N THR A 204 7.56 1.50 -7.68
CA THR A 204 8.93 1.34 -7.18
C THR A 204 9.77 0.59 -8.18
N GLU A 205 10.92 1.17 -8.51
CA GLU A 205 11.90 0.57 -9.40
C GLU A 205 13.16 0.15 -8.65
N VAL A 206 13.62 -1.09 -8.88
CA VAL A 206 14.86 -1.62 -8.30
C VAL A 206 15.79 -2.12 -9.41
N GLN A 207 17.00 -1.55 -9.47
CA GLN A 207 18.05 -1.88 -10.44
C GLN A 207 19.28 -2.48 -9.75
N GLY A 208 19.70 -3.68 -10.17
CA GLY A 208 20.82 -4.42 -9.57
C GLY A 208 20.41 -5.22 -8.33
N PHE A 209 21.39 -5.51 -7.46
CA PHE A 209 21.27 -6.34 -6.24
C PHE A 209 21.09 -7.83 -6.53
N ASP A 210 21.36 -8.67 -5.54
CA ASP A 210 21.06 -10.10 -5.63
C ASP A 210 19.54 -10.32 -5.65
N VAL A 211 18.81 -9.63 -4.77
CA VAL A 211 17.35 -9.68 -4.72
C VAL A 211 16.76 -8.28 -4.85
N GLY A 212 15.72 -8.12 -5.67
CA GLY A 212 15.02 -6.84 -5.79
C GLY A 212 14.23 -6.53 -4.52
N ILE A 213 13.30 -7.43 -4.18
CA ILE A 213 12.49 -7.40 -2.96
C ILE A 213 12.55 -8.77 -2.28
N ASP A 214 13.10 -8.82 -1.06
CA ASP A 214 13.26 -10.05 -0.28
C ASP A 214 12.27 -10.07 0.89
N LEU A 215 11.48 -11.13 1.01
CA LEU A 215 10.42 -11.26 2.00
C LEU A 215 10.55 -12.55 2.80
N LYS A 216 10.27 -12.45 4.09
CA LYS A 216 10.23 -13.62 4.99
C LYS A 216 9.14 -13.47 6.04
N ASN A 217 8.81 -14.59 6.66
CA ASN A 217 7.90 -14.76 7.80
C ASN A 217 6.43 -14.82 7.38
N ALA A 218 5.62 -15.48 8.21
CA ALA A 218 4.20 -15.66 7.94
C ALA A 218 3.40 -14.35 8.08
N GLU A 219 3.88 -13.44 8.94
CA GLU A 219 3.26 -12.14 9.24
C GLU A 219 4.09 -10.98 8.67
N TYR A 220 3.47 -10.00 8.02
CA TYR A 220 2.04 -9.79 7.79
C TYR A 220 1.66 -9.96 6.31
N SER A 221 1.15 -8.92 5.66
CA SER A 221 0.76 -8.95 4.25
C SER A 221 1.25 -7.73 3.51
N ILE A 222 1.83 -7.89 2.32
CA ILE A 222 2.33 -6.77 1.52
C ILE A 222 1.49 -6.60 0.26
N THR A 223 1.08 -5.36 -0.03
CA THR A 223 0.41 -5.01 -1.28
C THR A 223 1.37 -4.24 -2.15
N MET A 224 1.54 -4.67 -3.40
CA MET A 224 2.47 -4.09 -4.35
C MET A 224 1.78 -3.74 -5.66
N GLU A 225 1.99 -2.53 -6.17
CA GLU A 225 1.46 -2.12 -7.48
C GLU A 225 2.46 -1.31 -8.31
N GLY A 226 2.62 -1.67 -9.58
CA GLY A 226 3.51 -0.96 -10.49
C GLY A 226 4.97 -1.09 -10.05
N ILE A 227 5.50 -2.32 -10.10
CA ILE A 227 6.86 -2.61 -9.65
C ILE A 227 7.73 -2.93 -10.86
N THR A 228 8.89 -2.26 -10.99
CA THR A 228 9.88 -2.56 -12.02
C THR A 228 11.14 -3.15 -11.39
N LEU A 229 11.54 -4.35 -11.79
CA LEU A 229 12.73 -5.05 -11.26
C LEU A 229 13.68 -5.39 -12.41
N GLN A 230 14.92 -4.91 -12.33
CA GLN A 230 15.89 -5.05 -13.41
C GLN A 230 17.26 -5.49 -12.91
N ASN A 231 17.84 -6.46 -13.60
CA ASN A 231 19.23 -6.92 -13.41
C ASN A 231 19.56 -7.44 -12.00
N GLN A 232 18.64 -8.18 -11.38
CA GLN A 232 18.91 -8.93 -10.15
C GLN A 232 19.78 -10.18 -10.41
N ASN A 233 20.61 -10.56 -9.43
CA ASN A 233 21.52 -11.71 -9.56
C ASN A 233 20.94 -13.04 -9.03
N ILE A 234 19.86 -13.03 -8.24
CA ILE A 234 19.23 -14.23 -7.65
C ILE A 234 17.72 -14.28 -7.94
N ALA A 235 16.98 -13.21 -7.69
CA ALA A 235 15.55 -13.14 -7.99
C ALA A 235 15.06 -11.69 -8.04
N GLY A 236 14.03 -11.41 -8.85
CA GLY A 236 13.29 -10.15 -8.74
C GLY A 236 12.64 -10.04 -7.35
N ILE A 237 11.68 -10.90 -7.08
CA ILE A 237 11.02 -11.06 -5.78
C ILE A 237 11.37 -12.43 -5.20
N ARG A 238 11.86 -12.48 -3.96
CA ARG A 238 12.02 -13.72 -3.21
C ARG A 238 11.06 -13.73 -2.02
N ASN A 239 10.02 -14.55 -2.10
CA ASN A 239 9.03 -14.69 -1.04
C ASN A 239 9.22 -16.00 -0.26
N SER A 240 9.57 -15.88 1.02
CA SER A 240 9.71 -16.99 1.96
C SER A 240 8.65 -16.93 3.06
N ASN A 241 7.43 -17.41 2.76
CA ASN A 241 6.27 -17.58 3.66
C ASN A 241 5.32 -16.37 3.83
N GLN A 242 5.61 -15.21 3.23
CA GLN A 242 4.74 -14.02 3.35
C GLN A 242 3.47 -14.14 2.49
N ALA A 243 2.41 -13.44 2.89
CA ALA A 243 1.23 -13.20 2.06
C ALA A 243 1.43 -11.92 1.25
N ILE A 244 1.45 -12.00 -0.09
CA ILE A 244 1.66 -10.84 -0.95
C ILE A 244 0.63 -10.76 -2.06
N SER A 245 0.22 -9.54 -2.38
CA SER A 245 -0.64 -9.20 -3.52
C SER A 245 0.13 -8.24 -4.42
N VAL A 246 0.45 -8.67 -5.64
CA VAL A 246 1.26 -7.91 -6.60
C VAL A 246 0.47 -7.67 -7.87
N ARG A 247 0.40 -6.42 -8.35
CA ARG A 247 -0.22 -6.09 -9.64
C ARG A 247 0.67 -5.18 -10.48
N GLY A 248 0.76 -5.44 -11.78
CA GLY A 248 1.60 -4.64 -12.68
C GLY A 248 3.10 -4.84 -12.44
N LEU A 249 3.53 -6.09 -12.21
CA LEU A 249 4.95 -6.43 -12.07
C LEU A 249 5.61 -6.48 -13.45
N THR A 250 6.60 -5.62 -13.66
CA THR A 250 7.52 -5.69 -14.79
C THR A 250 8.88 -6.16 -14.30
N SER A 251 9.37 -7.27 -14.83
CA SER A 251 10.70 -7.81 -14.48
C SER A 251 11.51 -8.06 -15.73
N THR A 252 12.74 -7.54 -15.79
CA THR A 252 13.71 -7.85 -16.85
C THR A 252 14.98 -8.39 -16.22
N ASN A 253 15.07 -9.73 -16.16
CA ASN A 253 16.04 -10.45 -15.35
C ASN A 253 16.48 -11.74 -16.02
N LYS A 254 17.72 -12.19 -15.80
CA LYS A 254 18.17 -13.54 -16.20
C LYS A 254 17.77 -14.63 -15.19
N VAL A 255 17.40 -14.21 -13.99
CA VAL A 255 16.96 -15.04 -12.87
C VAL A 255 15.43 -15.02 -12.75
N PRO A 256 14.80 -15.89 -11.93
CA PRO A 256 13.36 -15.85 -11.75
C PRO A 256 12.87 -14.46 -11.33
N ALA A 257 11.77 -14.02 -11.94
CA ALA A 257 11.12 -12.77 -11.56
C ALA A 257 10.47 -12.89 -10.17
N LEU A 258 9.94 -14.07 -9.83
CA LEU A 258 9.32 -14.35 -8.53
C LEU A 258 9.61 -15.79 -8.09
N THR A 259 10.10 -15.94 -6.86
CA THR A 259 10.14 -17.24 -6.16
C THR A 259 9.21 -17.20 -4.95
N ASN A 260 8.42 -18.25 -4.75
CA ASN A 260 7.48 -18.38 -3.64
C ASN A 260 7.63 -19.71 -2.92
N ALA A 261 8.21 -19.66 -1.72
CA ALA A 261 8.40 -20.80 -0.83
C ALA A 261 7.47 -20.67 0.40
N GLY A 262 6.42 -21.50 0.46
CA GLY A 262 5.48 -21.57 1.59
C GLY A 262 4.51 -20.40 1.76
N GLY A 263 4.65 -19.33 0.95
CA GLY A 263 3.84 -18.12 1.04
C GLY A 263 2.44 -18.23 0.40
N PHE A 264 1.75 -17.09 0.35
CA PHE A 264 0.44 -16.95 -0.31
C PHE A 264 0.55 -15.78 -1.29
N VAL A 265 0.57 -16.05 -2.58
CA VAL A 265 0.87 -15.03 -3.61
C VAL A 265 -0.32 -14.83 -4.52
N ILE A 266 -0.66 -13.57 -4.77
CA ILE A 266 -1.52 -13.15 -5.87
C ILE A 266 -0.68 -12.29 -6.80
N LEU A 267 -0.66 -12.61 -8.09
CA LEU A 267 -0.01 -11.81 -9.12
C LEU A 267 -0.98 -11.52 -10.27
N LEU A 268 -1.24 -10.24 -10.50
CA LEU A 268 -2.11 -9.74 -11.57
C LEU A 268 -1.28 -8.91 -12.56
N ASP A 269 -1.59 -9.01 -13.85
CA ASP A 269 -1.06 -8.12 -14.89
C ASP A 269 0.49 -8.08 -14.91
N GLY A 270 1.13 -9.25 -14.99
CA GLY A 270 2.59 -9.40 -14.93
C GLY A 270 3.26 -9.53 -16.30
N SER A 271 4.37 -8.81 -16.53
CA SER A 271 5.20 -8.86 -17.73
C SER A 271 6.66 -9.19 -17.39
N LEU A 272 7.07 -10.43 -17.67
CA LEU A 272 8.36 -10.98 -17.21
C LEU A 272 9.26 -11.28 -18.42
N SER A 273 10.46 -10.71 -18.49
CA SER A 273 11.34 -10.81 -19.66
C SER A 273 12.83 -10.92 -19.30
N GLY A 274 13.68 -11.04 -20.33
CA GLY A 274 15.11 -11.31 -20.19
C GLY A 274 15.34 -12.81 -20.22
N GLY A 275 15.09 -13.46 -19.08
CA GLY A 275 15.16 -14.89 -18.84
C GLY A 275 16.44 -15.59 -19.28
N VAL A 276 16.49 -16.89 -18.99
CA VAL A 276 17.28 -17.88 -19.72
C VAL A 276 16.38 -19.08 -19.96
N ASP A 277 16.57 -19.80 -21.06
CA ASP A 277 15.69 -20.88 -21.54
C ASP A 277 15.70 -22.16 -20.68
N THR A 278 16.44 -22.14 -19.57
CA THR A 278 16.57 -23.20 -18.55
C THR A 278 16.06 -22.79 -17.17
N VAL A 279 15.52 -21.57 -17.04
CA VAL A 279 15.01 -21.03 -15.78
C VAL A 279 13.53 -20.63 -15.97
N PRO A 280 12.62 -21.06 -15.09
CA PRO A 280 11.25 -20.54 -15.07
C PRO A 280 11.15 -19.09 -14.58
N ALA A 281 10.22 -18.32 -15.13
CA ALA A 281 10.00 -16.93 -14.71
C ALA A 281 9.43 -16.85 -13.28
N ILE A 282 8.52 -17.76 -12.93
CA ILE A 282 7.94 -17.91 -11.59
C ILE A 282 8.18 -19.32 -11.09
N GLN A 283 8.63 -19.45 -9.85
CA GLN A 283 8.78 -20.74 -9.16
C GLN A 283 7.94 -20.73 -7.88
N THR A 284 7.11 -21.75 -7.67
CA THR A 284 6.33 -21.87 -6.43
C THR A 284 6.22 -23.29 -5.91
N ASN A 285 6.09 -23.45 -4.60
CA ASN A 285 5.67 -24.69 -3.95
C ASN A 285 4.44 -24.52 -3.03
N SER A 286 3.72 -23.40 -3.16
CA SER A 286 2.62 -23.04 -2.27
C SER A 286 1.52 -22.27 -3.00
N ASN A 287 0.58 -21.68 -2.25
CA ASN A 287 -0.58 -21.02 -2.85
C ASN A 287 -0.18 -19.86 -3.75
N LEU A 288 -0.70 -19.88 -4.98
CA LEU A 288 -0.46 -18.89 -6.01
C LEU A 288 -1.73 -18.68 -6.83
N PHE A 289 -2.11 -17.42 -7.05
CA PHE A 289 -3.11 -17.06 -8.04
C PHE A 289 -2.49 -16.12 -9.07
N LEU A 290 -2.63 -16.46 -10.36
CA LEU A 290 -2.14 -15.67 -11.48
C LEU A 290 -3.31 -15.20 -12.33
N ARG A 291 -3.29 -13.93 -12.76
CA ARG A 291 -4.20 -13.38 -13.77
C ARG A 291 -3.43 -12.47 -14.72
N ASN A 292 -3.58 -12.68 -16.03
CA ASN A 292 -2.91 -11.90 -17.08
C ASN A 292 -1.39 -11.81 -16.89
N VAL A 293 -0.72 -12.96 -16.75
CA VAL A 293 0.74 -13.01 -16.56
C VAL A 293 1.40 -13.60 -17.80
N SER A 294 2.41 -12.93 -18.32
CA SER A 294 3.16 -13.38 -19.48
C SER A 294 4.65 -13.41 -19.19
N SER A 295 5.38 -14.30 -19.87
CA SER A 295 6.83 -14.30 -19.82
C SER A 295 7.47 -14.50 -21.20
N SER A 296 8.66 -13.93 -21.41
CA SER A 296 9.52 -14.16 -22.58
C SER A 296 10.98 -14.39 -22.17
N GLY A 297 11.71 -15.22 -22.93
CA GLY A 297 13.11 -15.55 -22.64
C GLY A 297 13.35 -16.62 -21.55
N TYR A 298 12.30 -17.03 -20.82
CA TYR A 298 12.34 -18.08 -19.80
C TYR A 298 11.95 -19.46 -20.35
N GLU A 299 12.36 -20.53 -19.67
CA GLU A 299 11.96 -21.92 -19.98
C GLU A 299 10.43 -22.09 -19.98
N ALA A 300 9.79 -21.49 -18.97
CA ALA A 300 8.37 -21.52 -18.69
C ALA A 300 7.96 -20.26 -17.91
N THR A 301 6.68 -19.91 -17.97
CA THR A 301 6.12 -18.81 -17.18
C THR A 301 5.96 -19.19 -15.72
N LEU A 302 5.60 -20.44 -15.44
CA LEU A 302 5.45 -20.98 -14.09
C LEU A 302 6.04 -22.39 -14.00
N GLN A 303 6.78 -22.64 -12.92
CA GLN A 303 7.02 -23.95 -12.36
C GLN A 303 6.28 -24.09 -11.03
N ASP A 304 5.31 -25.01 -10.99
CA ASP A 304 4.59 -25.40 -9.77
C ASP A 304 5.13 -26.71 -9.23
N SER A 305 5.77 -26.64 -8.06
CA SER A 305 6.36 -27.76 -7.31
C SER A 305 5.59 -28.02 -6.00
N SER A 306 4.31 -27.63 -5.92
CA SER A 306 3.45 -27.89 -4.75
C SER A 306 3.04 -29.36 -4.61
N THR A 307 3.24 -30.18 -5.65
CA THR A 307 3.04 -31.62 -5.63
C THR A 307 4.37 -32.37 -5.82
N SER A 308 4.35 -33.70 -5.70
CA SER A 308 5.56 -34.53 -5.88
C SER A 308 6.17 -34.46 -7.27
N THR A 309 5.41 -34.01 -8.28
CA THR A 309 5.87 -33.89 -9.67
C THR A 309 5.69 -32.45 -10.14
N PRO A 310 6.78 -31.71 -10.36
CA PRO A 310 6.69 -30.32 -10.81
C PRO A 310 5.98 -30.19 -12.17
N THR A 311 5.12 -29.18 -12.30
CA THR A 311 4.42 -28.85 -13.54
C THR A 311 4.95 -27.54 -14.13
N LEU A 312 5.24 -27.53 -15.43
CA LEU A 312 5.67 -26.34 -16.17
C LEU A 312 4.51 -25.80 -17.02
N THR A 313 4.21 -24.51 -16.87
CA THR A 313 3.24 -23.78 -17.72
C THR A 313 3.97 -22.75 -18.56
N LYS A 314 3.82 -22.81 -19.88
CA LYS A 314 4.50 -21.93 -20.84
C LYS A 314 3.53 -20.92 -21.46
N GLY A 315 4.05 -19.74 -21.80
CA GLY A 315 3.29 -18.69 -22.50
C GLY A 315 2.37 -17.90 -21.59
N THR A 316 1.48 -17.11 -22.18
CA THR A 316 0.59 -16.22 -21.42
C THR A 316 -0.43 -17.01 -20.61
N ILE A 317 -0.46 -16.76 -19.31
CA ILE A 317 -1.42 -17.28 -18.35
C ILE A 317 -2.55 -16.24 -18.19
N SER A 318 -3.75 -16.57 -18.66
CA SER A 318 -4.92 -15.72 -18.45
C SER A 318 -5.42 -15.82 -17.01
N HIS A 319 -5.60 -17.03 -16.49
CA HIS A 319 -5.93 -17.35 -15.09
C HIS A 319 -5.29 -18.68 -14.69
N LEU A 320 -4.74 -18.76 -13.48
CA LEU A 320 -4.25 -20.00 -12.89
C LEU A 320 -4.34 -19.95 -11.36
N LEU A 321 -4.69 -21.07 -10.74
CA LEU A 321 -4.71 -21.25 -9.29
C LEU A 321 -3.87 -22.47 -8.91
N VAL A 322 -2.87 -22.26 -8.04
CA VAL A 322 -2.19 -23.31 -7.28
C VAL A 322 -2.86 -23.43 -5.91
N GLY A 323 -3.70 -24.44 -5.76
CA GLY A 323 -4.52 -24.68 -4.57
C GLY A 323 -5.94 -25.14 -4.95
N THR A 324 -6.71 -25.56 -3.94
CA THR A 324 -8.06 -26.10 -4.15
C THR A 324 -9.12 -25.02 -3.91
N PRO A 325 -9.93 -24.66 -4.92
CA PRO A 325 -11.06 -23.75 -4.75
C PRO A 325 -12.20 -24.41 -3.97
N SER A 326 -13.05 -23.61 -3.33
CA SER A 326 -14.20 -24.05 -2.52
C SER A 326 -15.47 -23.26 -2.86
N THR A 327 -16.63 -23.88 -2.66
CA THR A 327 -17.96 -23.27 -2.83
C THR A 327 -18.99 -23.95 -1.93
N LEU A 328 -20.09 -23.26 -1.59
CA LEU A 328 -21.20 -23.80 -0.78
C LEU A 328 -22.49 -24.03 -1.59
N THR A 329 -22.75 -23.15 -2.56
CA THR A 329 -23.99 -23.15 -3.34
C THR A 329 -23.79 -23.07 -4.85
N GLY A 330 -22.54 -23.00 -5.32
CA GLY A 330 -22.20 -22.77 -6.74
C GLY A 330 -21.41 -23.89 -7.41
N THR A 331 -20.94 -23.58 -8.63
CA THR A 331 -20.00 -24.43 -9.38
C THR A 331 -18.57 -23.98 -9.11
N ILE A 332 -17.71 -24.95 -8.83
CA ILE A 332 -16.28 -24.71 -8.65
C ILE A 332 -15.69 -24.10 -9.92
N ASN A 333 -14.89 -23.05 -9.78
CA ASN A 333 -14.05 -22.47 -10.83
C ASN A 333 -12.73 -21.96 -10.24
N THR A 334 -11.84 -21.46 -11.10
CA THR A 334 -10.50 -20.97 -10.73
C THR A 334 -10.31 -19.48 -11.04
N ILE A 335 -11.40 -18.74 -11.32
CA ILE A 335 -11.35 -17.36 -11.80
C ILE A 335 -11.79 -16.38 -10.70
N GLY A 336 -12.78 -16.76 -9.87
CA GLY A 336 -13.44 -15.85 -8.94
C GLY A 336 -14.53 -14.99 -9.59
N LEU A 337 -14.82 -13.82 -9.01
CA LEU A 337 -15.78 -12.87 -9.57
C LEU A 337 -15.22 -12.09 -10.76
N ASN A 338 -13.90 -11.82 -10.77
CA ASN A 338 -13.22 -11.07 -11.81
C ASN A 338 -13.88 -9.70 -12.08
N LEU A 339 -14.07 -8.92 -11.02
CA LEU A 339 -14.60 -7.56 -11.12
C LEU A 339 -13.61 -6.68 -11.88
N SER A 340 -14.14 -5.67 -12.58
CA SER A 340 -13.32 -4.68 -13.28
C SER A 340 -12.48 -3.88 -12.29
N VAL A 341 -11.17 -3.79 -12.56
CA VAL A 341 -10.27 -2.92 -11.81
C VAL A 341 -10.26 -1.53 -12.45
N GLN A 342 -10.37 -0.48 -11.64
CA GLN A 342 -10.19 0.90 -12.08
C GLN A 342 -8.98 1.51 -11.37
N GLU A 343 -8.11 2.18 -12.12
CA GLU A 343 -6.99 2.93 -11.54
C GLU A 343 -7.48 4.07 -10.66
N THR A 344 -6.73 4.31 -9.58
CA THR A 344 -7.00 5.42 -8.68
C THR A 344 -6.77 6.74 -9.41
N PRO A 345 -7.76 7.64 -9.47
CA PRO A 345 -7.56 8.95 -10.05
C PRO A 345 -6.48 9.74 -9.30
N SER A 346 -5.67 10.47 -10.05
CA SER A 346 -4.67 11.39 -9.49
C SER A 346 -5.04 12.84 -9.78
N PHE A 347 -4.54 13.74 -8.95
CA PHE A 347 -4.62 15.18 -9.14
C PHE A 347 -3.23 15.76 -8.87
N THR A 348 -2.71 16.53 -9.83
CA THR A 348 -1.45 17.25 -9.68
C THR A 348 -1.70 18.72 -9.99
N SER A 349 -1.58 19.58 -8.97
CA SER A 349 -1.48 21.03 -9.17
C SER A 349 -0.01 21.42 -9.16
N SER A 350 0.46 21.98 -10.28
CA SER A 350 1.86 22.44 -10.42
C SER A 350 2.07 23.88 -9.96
N SER A 351 1.00 24.63 -9.70
CA SER A 351 1.08 26.03 -9.28
C SER A 351 0.77 26.17 -7.80
N LEU A 352 1.77 26.56 -7.00
CA LEU A 352 1.57 26.86 -5.58
C LEU A 352 0.59 28.03 -5.33
N THR A 353 0.30 28.86 -6.34
CA THR A 353 -0.71 29.92 -6.22
C THR A 353 -2.14 29.39 -6.12
N ASP A 354 -2.34 28.11 -6.44
CA ASP A 354 -3.60 27.39 -6.37
C ASP A 354 -3.76 26.59 -5.06
N TRP A 355 -2.88 26.84 -4.10
CA TRP A 355 -2.88 26.18 -2.80
C TRP A 355 -3.35 27.15 -1.73
N ALA A 356 -4.24 26.68 -0.86
CA ALA A 356 -4.65 27.36 0.36
C ALA A 356 -4.13 26.60 1.58
N VAL A 357 -3.46 27.32 2.48
CA VAL A 357 -2.99 26.78 3.74
C VAL A 357 -4.10 26.85 4.79
N PHE A 358 -4.29 25.77 5.54
CA PHE A 358 -5.02 25.82 6.80
C PHE A 358 -4.04 25.96 7.97
N THR A 359 -4.15 27.06 8.70
CA THR A 359 -3.37 27.30 9.92
C THR A 359 -4.32 27.67 11.06
N PRO A 360 -4.39 26.86 12.13
CA PRO A 360 -5.25 27.16 13.27
C PRO A 360 -4.74 28.41 14.00
N LYS A 361 -5.64 29.24 14.52
CA LYS A 361 -5.25 30.46 15.27
C LYS A 361 -4.63 30.12 16.64
N TRP A 362 -5.04 28.98 17.21
CA TRP A 362 -4.54 28.41 18.45
C TRP A 362 -4.77 26.89 18.41
N TYR A 363 -4.09 26.15 19.29
CA TYR A 363 -4.13 24.68 19.30
C TYR A 363 -5.55 24.11 19.46
N GLY A 364 -6.07 23.46 18.42
CA GLY A 364 -7.44 22.92 18.38
C GLY A 364 -8.47 23.76 17.64
N ASP A 365 -8.12 24.95 17.13
CA ASP A 365 -9.04 25.80 16.38
C ASP A 365 -9.29 25.28 14.96
N THR A 366 -10.54 24.91 14.67
CA THR A 366 -11.01 24.53 13.33
C THR A 366 -11.91 25.58 12.68
N SER A 367 -12.21 26.69 13.37
CA SER A 367 -13.23 27.65 12.94
C SER A 367 -12.91 28.32 11.60
N GLY A 368 -11.62 28.43 11.26
CA GLY A 368 -11.17 28.98 9.97
C GLY A 368 -11.28 28.02 8.79
N LEU A 369 -11.42 26.70 9.02
CA LEU A 369 -11.26 25.70 7.97
C LEU A 369 -12.28 25.84 6.84
N GLN A 370 -13.55 26.10 7.17
CA GLN A 370 -14.58 26.27 6.15
C GLN A 370 -14.28 27.47 5.23
N ALA A 371 -13.74 28.56 5.77
CA ALA A 371 -13.36 29.72 4.97
C ALA A 371 -12.18 29.40 4.02
N VAL A 372 -11.23 28.58 4.47
CA VAL A 372 -10.11 28.11 3.62
C VAL A 372 -10.62 27.22 2.49
N LEU A 373 -11.53 26.28 2.78
CA LEU A 373 -12.18 25.45 1.75
C LEU A 373 -12.94 26.31 0.72
N ASN A 374 -13.57 27.39 1.16
CA ASN A 374 -14.32 28.32 0.31
C ASN A 374 -13.45 29.36 -0.41
N SER A 375 -12.12 29.27 -0.32
CA SER A 375 -11.20 30.26 -0.91
C SER A 375 -11.15 30.26 -2.45
N GLY A 376 -11.76 29.25 -3.10
CA GLY A 376 -11.71 29.05 -4.55
C GLY A 376 -10.41 28.39 -5.04
N LYS A 377 -9.59 27.86 -4.13
CA LYS A 377 -8.36 27.12 -4.45
C LYS A 377 -8.64 25.64 -4.64
N HIS A 378 -7.89 24.98 -5.52
CA HIS A 378 -8.09 23.55 -5.79
C HIS A 378 -7.36 22.64 -4.80
N THR A 379 -6.27 23.11 -4.17
CA THR A 379 -5.57 22.36 -3.11
C THR A 379 -5.70 23.07 -1.77
N VAL A 380 -6.21 22.37 -0.76
CA VAL A 380 -6.12 22.79 0.64
C VAL A 380 -5.11 21.89 1.34
N TYR A 381 -4.17 22.48 2.08
CA TYR A 381 -3.16 21.69 2.79
C TYR A 381 -3.01 22.07 4.25
N PHE A 382 -2.62 21.07 5.03
CA PHE A 382 -2.26 21.19 6.43
C PHE A 382 -0.75 21.02 6.49
N PRO A 383 0.02 22.10 6.79
CA PRO A 383 1.43 21.94 7.13
C PRO A 383 1.59 20.85 8.20
N PHE A 384 2.62 20.03 8.10
CA PHE A 384 2.86 18.95 9.04
C PHE A 384 2.78 19.45 10.48
N GLY A 385 1.86 18.85 11.25
CA GLY A 385 1.66 19.22 12.64
C GLY A 385 0.60 18.40 13.37
N GLN A 386 0.43 18.72 14.64
CA GLN A 386 -0.65 18.21 15.47
C GLN A 386 -1.67 19.32 15.70
N TYR A 387 -2.92 19.10 15.28
CA TYR A 387 -3.95 20.13 15.27
C TYR A 387 -4.97 19.97 16.41
N PHE A 388 -5.14 18.74 16.92
CA PHE A 388 -6.04 18.35 18.03
C PHE A 388 -7.38 19.11 18.12
N SER A 389 -8.29 18.84 17.18
CA SER A 389 -9.68 19.32 17.29
C SER A 389 -10.44 18.47 18.31
N SER A 390 -10.56 18.92 19.57
CA SER A 390 -11.18 18.12 20.64
C SER A 390 -12.65 17.79 20.34
N ASN A 391 -13.46 18.76 19.90
CA ASN A 391 -14.81 18.47 19.41
C ASN A 391 -14.79 18.20 17.90
N GLU A 392 -15.69 17.33 17.44
CA GLU A 392 -15.88 17.09 16.01
C GLU A 392 -16.35 18.38 15.32
N THR A 393 -15.69 18.73 14.23
CA THR A 393 -16.08 19.85 13.36
C THR A 393 -16.50 19.31 12.00
N ASP A 394 -17.73 19.61 11.61
CA ASP A 394 -18.23 19.31 10.27
C ASP A 394 -17.89 20.46 9.31
N VAL A 395 -17.31 20.12 8.16
CA VAL A 395 -17.06 21.06 7.06
C VAL A 395 -17.54 20.49 5.74
N THR A 396 -18.15 21.33 4.91
CA THR A 396 -18.57 20.95 3.56
C THR A 396 -17.45 21.23 2.57
N VAL A 397 -17.14 20.25 1.72
CA VAL A 397 -16.12 20.39 0.69
C VAL A 397 -16.74 20.91 -0.61
N PRO A 398 -16.39 22.12 -1.07
CA PRO A 398 -16.91 22.68 -2.31
C PRO A 398 -16.28 22.03 -3.55
N ASP A 399 -16.97 22.13 -4.68
CA ASP A 399 -16.54 21.56 -5.97
C ASP A 399 -15.19 22.09 -6.45
N THR A 400 -14.84 23.32 -6.05
CA THR A 400 -13.55 23.94 -6.39
C THR A 400 -12.37 23.22 -5.76
N VAL A 401 -12.53 22.52 -4.64
CA VAL A 401 -11.45 21.80 -3.97
C VAL A 401 -11.35 20.40 -4.56
N ASP A 402 -10.23 20.09 -5.21
CA ASP A 402 -9.92 18.78 -5.78
C ASP A 402 -8.99 17.96 -4.87
N ARG A 403 -8.20 18.61 -4.02
CA ARG A 403 -7.22 17.95 -3.14
C ARG A 403 -7.20 18.55 -1.75
N ILE A 404 -7.21 17.68 -0.74
CA ILE A 404 -6.96 18.01 0.67
C ILE A 404 -5.79 17.13 1.16
N VAL A 405 -4.65 17.73 1.49
CA VAL A 405 -3.44 16.99 1.87
C VAL A 405 -2.97 17.32 3.29
N GLY A 406 -2.74 16.27 4.07
CA GLY A 406 -2.37 16.36 5.47
C GLY A 406 -0.86 16.44 5.73
N PHE A 407 0.00 16.04 4.79
CA PHE A 407 1.46 15.94 5.00
C PHE A 407 1.84 15.20 6.29
N SER A 408 1.17 14.07 6.55
CA SER A 408 1.27 13.24 7.75
C SER A 408 0.77 13.87 9.06
N SER A 409 0.01 14.98 8.97
CA SER A 409 -0.56 15.67 10.13
C SER A 409 -1.56 14.81 10.90
N VAL A 410 -1.62 15.03 12.21
CA VAL A 410 -2.56 14.37 13.12
C VAL A 410 -3.58 15.38 13.61
N VAL A 411 -4.85 15.13 13.32
CA VAL A 411 -5.96 16.05 13.64
C VAL A 411 -6.56 15.76 15.00
N ASN A 412 -6.72 14.49 15.40
CA ASN A 412 -7.26 14.06 16.69
C ASN A 412 -6.89 12.58 16.94
N LEU A 413 -6.81 12.16 18.20
CA LEU A 413 -6.46 10.80 18.64
C LEU A 413 -7.65 10.03 19.27
N GLY A 414 -8.88 10.36 18.91
CA GLY A 414 -10.11 9.71 19.40
C GLY A 414 -10.68 10.27 20.70
N SER A 415 -10.58 11.58 20.93
CA SER A 415 -11.07 12.23 22.17
C SER A 415 -12.06 13.36 21.89
N GLY A 416 -12.94 13.64 22.86
CA GLY A 416 -13.98 14.68 22.83
C GLY A 416 -15.29 14.26 22.15
N THR A 417 -16.20 15.21 21.89
CA THR A 417 -17.56 14.91 21.39
C THR A 417 -17.50 14.21 20.02
N ASN A 418 -18.26 13.11 19.88
CA ASN A 418 -18.23 12.21 18.71
C ASN A 418 -16.83 11.69 18.36
N GLY A 419 -15.91 11.63 19.32
CA GLY A 419 -14.51 11.24 19.10
C GLY A 419 -13.64 12.33 18.43
N GLY A 420 -14.12 13.58 18.39
CA GLY A 420 -13.36 14.73 17.92
C GLY A 420 -13.03 14.74 16.44
N GLY A 421 -12.09 15.60 16.05
CA GLY A 421 -11.53 15.64 14.70
C GLY A 421 -12.32 16.47 13.70
N ILE A 422 -12.07 16.22 12.40
CA ILE A 422 -12.74 16.91 11.28
C ILE A 422 -13.56 15.88 10.49
N ARG A 423 -14.81 16.22 10.20
CA ARG A 423 -15.67 15.47 9.27
C ARG A 423 -15.79 16.26 7.96
N PHE A 424 -15.27 15.69 6.89
CA PHE A 424 -15.48 16.20 5.54
C PHE A 424 -16.81 15.68 5.00
N VAL A 425 -17.74 16.59 4.75
CA VAL A 425 -19.07 16.31 4.19
C VAL A 425 -19.06 16.62 2.71
N VAL A 426 -19.23 15.60 1.87
CA VAL A 426 -19.19 15.72 0.41
C VAL A 426 -20.60 15.49 -0.13
N THR A 427 -21.31 16.57 -0.42
CA THR A 427 -22.68 16.57 -0.99
C THR A 427 -22.70 16.76 -2.50
N SER A 428 -21.54 16.99 -3.11
CA SER A 428 -21.38 17.32 -4.52
C SER A 428 -21.65 16.15 -5.46
N ASN A 429 -22.09 16.49 -6.68
CA ASN A 429 -22.23 15.57 -7.82
C ASN A 429 -21.20 15.83 -8.93
N ALA A 430 -20.16 16.63 -8.66
CA ALA A 430 -19.10 16.92 -9.63
C ALA A 430 -18.44 15.64 -10.12
N THR A 431 -18.01 15.62 -11.38
CA THR A 431 -17.33 14.44 -11.96
C THR A 431 -15.85 14.39 -11.59
N GLN A 432 -15.25 15.54 -11.26
CA GLN A 432 -13.86 15.62 -10.83
C GLN A 432 -13.70 14.98 -9.44
N PRO A 433 -12.81 13.99 -9.29
CA PRO A 433 -12.59 13.34 -8.00
C PRO A 433 -12.07 14.30 -6.93
N LEU A 434 -12.52 14.12 -5.70
CA LEU A 434 -11.91 14.72 -4.52
C LEU A 434 -10.86 13.77 -3.93
N ILE A 435 -9.62 14.21 -3.80
CA ILE A 435 -8.52 13.46 -3.18
C ILE A 435 -8.29 13.97 -1.76
N ILE A 436 -8.31 13.07 -0.77
CA ILE A 436 -7.99 13.36 0.62
C ILE A 436 -6.88 12.42 1.06
N GLU A 437 -5.72 12.94 1.44
CA GLU A 437 -4.55 12.09 1.64
C GLU A 437 -3.59 12.54 2.74
N GLN A 438 -2.72 11.61 3.15
CA GLN A 438 -1.62 11.85 4.08
C GLN A 438 -2.06 12.36 5.46
N PHE A 439 -3.21 11.92 5.96
CA PHE A 439 -3.65 12.23 7.32
C PHE A 439 -3.29 11.09 8.26
N GLY A 440 -2.53 11.41 9.30
CA GLY A 440 -2.10 10.44 10.29
C GLY A 440 -3.26 9.86 11.10
N TYR A 441 -4.20 10.70 11.54
CA TYR A 441 -5.44 10.34 12.27
C TYR A 441 -6.41 11.53 12.32
N GLY A 442 -7.67 11.25 12.69
CA GLY A 442 -8.60 12.27 13.18
C GLY A 442 -9.50 12.90 12.11
N ILE A 443 -9.62 12.25 10.96
CA ILE A 443 -10.55 12.65 9.90
C ILE A 443 -11.64 11.61 9.67
N LYS A 444 -12.82 12.07 9.26
CA LYS A 444 -14.01 11.26 8.92
C LYS A 444 -14.61 11.76 7.62
N ILE A 445 -15.25 10.87 6.88
CA ILE A 445 -15.83 11.17 5.58
C ILE A 445 -17.32 10.81 5.56
N ASP A 446 -18.14 11.80 5.20
CA ASP A 446 -19.56 11.64 4.87
C ASP A 446 -19.74 11.81 3.35
N HIS A 447 -19.89 10.70 2.64
CA HIS A 447 -20.04 10.69 1.18
C HIS A 447 -21.53 10.67 0.82
N ARG A 448 -22.10 11.85 0.55
CA ARG A 448 -23.54 12.06 0.35
C ARG A 448 -23.95 12.33 -1.11
N GLY A 449 -23.04 12.85 -1.94
CA GLY A 449 -23.27 13.07 -3.37
C GLY A 449 -22.57 12.06 -4.28
N SER A 450 -22.68 12.21 -5.59
CA SER A 450 -22.11 11.28 -6.57
C SER A 450 -20.65 11.58 -6.95
N ARG A 451 -20.02 12.61 -6.37
CA ARG A 451 -18.63 12.98 -6.66
C ARG A 451 -17.66 11.86 -6.26
N PRO A 452 -16.79 11.36 -7.15
CA PRO A 452 -15.80 10.35 -6.78
C PRO A 452 -14.89 10.84 -5.64
N ILE A 453 -14.58 9.95 -4.69
CA ILE A 453 -13.65 10.23 -3.59
C ILE A 453 -12.46 9.27 -3.66
N VAL A 454 -11.26 9.82 -3.51
CA VAL A 454 -10.01 9.09 -3.30
C VAL A 454 -9.52 9.35 -1.89
N LEU A 455 -9.26 8.30 -1.11
CA LEU A 455 -8.59 8.36 0.18
C LEU A 455 -7.24 7.66 0.03
N LYS A 456 -6.15 8.31 0.45
CA LYS A 456 -4.79 7.78 0.24
C LYS A 456 -3.82 8.03 1.40
N ASP A 457 -2.98 7.05 1.73
CA ASP A 457 -1.90 7.15 2.74
C ASP A 457 -2.40 7.72 4.08
N ALA A 458 -3.52 7.23 4.58
CA ALA A 458 -4.23 7.89 5.67
C ALA A 458 -4.91 6.92 6.64
N HIS A 459 -5.03 7.36 7.88
CA HIS A 459 -5.94 6.74 8.84
C HIS A 459 -7.26 7.52 8.89
N ILE A 460 -8.35 6.84 8.53
CA ILE A 460 -9.71 7.37 8.46
C ILE A 460 -10.50 6.80 9.62
N ASN A 461 -10.98 7.64 10.54
CA ASN A 461 -11.70 7.14 11.71
C ASN A 461 -13.04 6.49 11.29
N ASN A 462 -13.72 7.05 10.29
CA ASN A 462 -14.95 6.48 9.75
C ASN A 462 -15.20 6.97 8.32
N TYR A 463 -15.68 6.07 7.46
CA TYR A 463 -16.28 6.41 6.17
C TYR A 463 -17.74 5.96 6.15
N ALA A 464 -18.65 6.90 5.90
CA ALA A 464 -20.07 6.63 5.73
C ALA A 464 -20.52 7.04 4.33
N ALA A 465 -20.94 6.06 3.53
CA ALA A 465 -21.67 6.32 2.29
C ALA A 465 -23.19 6.37 2.54
N TYR A 466 -23.84 7.30 1.83
CA TYR A 466 -25.29 7.46 1.80
C TYR A 466 -25.84 7.06 0.42
N ALA A 467 -27.17 6.98 0.29
CA ALA A 467 -27.79 6.64 -0.99
C ALA A 467 -27.38 7.65 -2.09
N GLY A 468 -26.88 7.14 -3.22
CA GLY A 468 -26.36 7.96 -4.31
C GLY A 468 -24.86 8.30 -4.23
N ALA A 469 -24.15 7.81 -3.20
CA ALA A 469 -22.70 8.00 -3.07
C ALA A 469 -21.93 7.53 -4.31
N GLY A 470 -21.00 8.37 -4.76
CA GLY A 470 -20.16 8.14 -5.94
C GLY A 470 -19.10 7.07 -5.75
N LYS A 471 -18.23 6.93 -6.76
CA LYS A 471 -17.10 5.99 -6.72
C LYS A 471 -16.18 6.26 -5.52
N LEU A 472 -15.64 5.20 -4.93
CA LEU A 472 -14.67 5.28 -3.84
C LEU A 472 -13.37 4.56 -4.21
N PHE A 473 -12.25 5.22 -3.99
CA PHE A 473 -10.91 4.66 -4.11
C PHE A 473 -10.20 4.77 -2.76
N LEU A 474 -9.57 3.68 -2.32
CA LEU A 474 -8.82 3.60 -1.06
C LEU A 474 -7.43 3.05 -1.38
N GLU A 475 -6.37 3.75 -0.98
CA GLU A 475 -4.98 3.31 -1.13
C GLU A 475 -4.20 3.50 0.17
N ASP A 476 -3.66 2.41 0.73
CA ASP A 476 -2.92 2.41 2.01
C ASP A 476 -3.72 3.09 3.13
N ILE A 477 -4.88 2.49 3.44
CA ILE A 477 -5.85 3.06 4.36
C ILE A 477 -6.01 2.21 5.61
N GLY A 478 -5.81 2.86 6.76
CA GLY A 478 -6.25 2.36 8.06
C GLY A 478 -7.65 2.90 8.34
N ILE A 479 -8.61 2.04 8.66
CA ILE A 479 -9.99 2.47 8.88
C ILE A 479 -10.69 1.65 9.96
N SER A 480 -11.53 2.30 10.77
CA SER A 480 -12.38 1.58 11.72
C SER A 480 -13.68 1.09 11.05
N GLY A 481 -14.57 1.99 10.64
CA GLY A 481 -15.84 1.63 9.98
C GLY A 481 -15.83 1.90 8.48
N LEU A 482 -16.18 0.89 7.67
CA LEU A 482 -16.40 1.03 6.22
C LEU A 482 -17.79 0.48 5.83
N THR A 483 -18.73 1.40 5.56
CA THR A 483 -20.05 1.05 5.02
C THR A 483 -20.20 1.60 3.60
N VAL A 484 -20.51 0.72 2.66
CA VAL A 484 -20.69 1.03 1.23
C VAL A 484 -22.10 0.65 0.80
N GLN A 485 -22.71 1.48 -0.05
CA GLN A 485 -24.15 1.45 -0.32
C GLN A 485 -24.48 0.88 -1.70
N LYS A 486 -25.75 0.51 -1.89
CA LYS A 486 -26.27 0.01 -3.15
C LYS A 486 -25.92 0.93 -4.33
N GLY A 487 -25.36 0.34 -5.39
CA GLY A 487 -24.98 1.04 -6.62
C GLY A 487 -23.60 1.70 -6.60
N GLN A 488 -22.93 1.75 -5.43
CA GLN A 488 -21.57 2.27 -5.34
C GLN A 488 -20.56 1.32 -5.99
N GLN A 489 -19.48 1.86 -6.55
CA GLN A 489 -18.31 1.11 -7.02
C GLN A 489 -17.10 1.49 -6.18
N VAL A 490 -16.39 0.49 -5.65
CA VAL A 490 -15.34 0.67 -4.66
C VAL A 490 -14.11 -0.15 -5.04
N TRP A 491 -12.95 0.51 -5.05
CA TRP A 491 -11.64 -0.12 -5.24
C TRP A 491 -10.74 0.20 -4.05
N ALA A 492 -10.32 -0.83 -3.33
CA ALA A 492 -9.42 -0.70 -2.18
C ALA A 492 -8.12 -1.46 -2.43
N ARG A 493 -6.99 -0.83 -2.12
CA ARG A 493 -5.63 -1.37 -2.23
C ARG A 493 -4.93 -1.15 -0.90
N GLN A 494 -4.44 -2.21 -0.27
CA GLN A 494 -3.90 -2.14 1.09
C GLN A 494 -4.94 -1.48 2.01
N LEU A 495 -5.81 -2.31 2.59
CA LEU A 495 -6.75 -1.88 3.60
C LEU A 495 -6.37 -2.52 4.93
N ASP A 496 -6.31 -1.73 5.98
CA ASP A 496 -6.16 -2.17 7.36
C ASP A 496 -7.42 -1.82 8.15
N ASN A 497 -8.02 -2.81 8.82
CA ASN A 497 -9.21 -2.60 9.63
C ASN A 497 -9.21 -3.42 10.92
N GLU A 498 -9.20 -2.73 12.05
CA GLU A 498 -9.10 -3.32 13.39
C GLU A 498 -10.36 -3.09 14.23
N LEU A 499 -11.49 -2.77 13.61
CA LEU A 499 -12.74 -2.57 14.33
C LEU A 499 -13.21 -3.85 15.02
N ASN A 500 -13.53 -3.74 16.31
CA ASN A 500 -14.23 -4.80 17.04
C ASN A 500 -15.72 -4.78 16.65
N GLY A 501 -16.11 -5.66 15.72
CA GLY A 501 -17.43 -5.67 15.08
C GLY A 501 -17.36 -5.97 13.60
N THR A 502 -18.47 -5.77 12.88
CA THR A 502 -18.46 -5.91 11.41
C THR A 502 -17.61 -4.82 10.78
N LYS A 503 -16.46 -5.20 10.22
CA LYS A 503 -15.44 -4.29 9.71
C LYS A 503 -15.89 -3.60 8.42
N ILE A 504 -16.34 -4.40 7.46
CA ILE A 504 -16.80 -3.93 6.15
C ILE A 504 -18.24 -4.38 5.93
N SER A 505 -19.14 -3.42 5.72
CA SER A 505 -20.54 -3.66 5.37
C SER A 505 -20.80 -3.26 3.91
N ASN A 506 -20.97 -4.26 3.05
CA ASN A 506 -21.35 -4.07 1.66
C ASN A 506 -22.87 -4.27 1.48
N LEU A 507 -23.60 -3.15 1.39
CA LEU A 507 -25.06 -3.11 1.31
C LEU A 507 -25.56 -2.97 -0.14
N GLY A 508 -24.97 -3.73 -1.07
CA GLY A 508 -25.37 -3.75 -2.49
C GLY A 508 -24.41 -3.05 -3.46
N ALA A 509 -23.19 -2.76 -3.04
CA ALA A 509 -22.13 -2.16 -3.87
C ALA A 509 -21.36 -3.21 -4.67
N SER A 510 -20.58 -2.77 -5.66
CA SER A 510 -19.45 -3.54 -6.22
C SER A 510 -18.18 -3.17 -5.48
N LEU A 511 -17.61 -4.12 -4.74
CA LEU A 511 -16.46 -3.93 -3.87
C LEU A 511 -15.31 -4.82 -4.34
N TRP A 512 -14.22 -4.19 -4.78
CA TRP A 512 -12.97 -4.85 -5.16
C TRP A 512 -11.88 -4.48 -4.15
N ILE A 513 -11.24 -5.47 -3.54
CA ILE A 513 -10.19 -5.28 -2.53
C ILE A 513 -8.95 -6.06 -2.94
N PHE A 514 -7.80 -5.40 -2.93
CA PHE A 514 -6.49 -5.97 -3.22
C PHE A 514 -5.52 -5.72 -2.06
N GLY A 515 -5.32 -6.75 -1.24
CA GLY A 515 -4.63 -6.62 0.04
C GLY A 515 -5.53 -6.07 1.15
N LEU A 516 -5.86 -6.93 2.12
CA LEU A 516 -6.58 -6.58 3.35
C LEU A 516 -5.88 -7.19 4.56
N LYS A 517 -5.65 -6.41 5.61
CA LYS A 517 -5.30 -6.92 6.94
C LYS A 517 -6.38 -6.53 7.94
N THR A 518 -6.67 -7.45 8.86
CA THR A 518 -7.63 -7.16 9.93
C THR A 518 -7.21 -7.71 11.28
N GLU A 519 -7.55 -6.99 12.35
CA GLU A 519 -7.47 -7.44 13.75
C GLU A 519 -8.78 -7.29 14.51
N ALA A 520 -8.81 -7.75 15.76
CA ALA A 520 -9.97 -7.83 16.63
C ALA A 520 -11.06 -8.79 16.11
N ALA A 521 -11.85 -9.31 17.05
CA ALA A 521 -13.03 -10.09 16.72
C ALA A 521 -14.04 -9.25 15.90
N GLY A 522 -14.79 -9.92 15.04
CA GLY A 522 -15.96 -9.39 14.33
C GLY A 522 -15.99 -9.88 12.89
N THR A 523 -17.15 -9.85 12.21
CA THR A 523 -17.22 -10.23 10.80
C THR A 523 -16.32 -9.33 9.94
N VAL A 524 -15.45 -9.93 9.14
CA VAL A 524 -14.51 -9.23 8.25
C VAL A 524 -15.26 -8.52 7.13
N ILE A 525 -16.10 -9.24 6.39
CA ILE A 525 -16.99 -8.64 5.37
C ILE A 525 -18.38 -9.25 5.47
N ASN A 526 -19.40 -8.39 5.52
CA ASN A 526 -20.79 -8.76 5.33
C ASN A 526 -21.30 -8.19 4.00
N THR A 527 -21.66 -9.05 3.04
CA THR A 527 -22.18 -8.66 1.73
C THR A 527 -23.65 -9.06 1.59
N THR A 528 -24.52 -8.08 1.33
CA THR A 528 -25.97 -8.29 1.25
C THR A 528 -26.58 -7.60 0.03
N SER A 529 -27.90 -7.73 -0.15
CA SER A 529 -28.70 -6.89 -1.07
C SER A 529 -28.24 -6.94 -2.53
N GLY A 530 -27.79 -8.11 -3.02
CA GLY A 530 -27.26 -8.28 -4.37
C GLY A 530 -25.87 -7.70 -4.60
N GLY A 531 -25.18 -7.27 -3.54
CA GLY A 531 -23.82 -6.72 -3.61
C GLY A 531 -22.81 -7.72 -4.16
N LYS A 532 -21.71 -7.20 -4.68
CA LYS A 532 -20.58 -7.99 -5.22
C LYS A 532 -19.33 -7.67 -4.44
N THR A 533 -18.64 -8.69 -3.92
CA THR A 533 -17.37 -8.51 -3.21
C THR A 533 -16.31 -9.46 -3.75
N GLU A 534 -15.24 -8.90 -4.30
CA GLU A 534 -14.02 -9.64 -4.66
C GLU A 534 -12.88 -9.23 -3.73
N LEU A 535 -12.41 -10.17 -2.90
CA LEU A 535 -11.24 -10.00 -2.05
C LEU A 535 -10.07 -10.81 -2.61
N LEU A 536 -9.06 -10.09 -3.09
CA LEU A 536 -7.81 -10.61 -3.62
C LEU A 536 -6.69 -10.33 -2.62
N GLY A 537 -6.43 -11.32 -1.76
CA GLY A 537 -5.24 -11.34 -0.91
C GLY A 537 -5.50 -10.64 0.40
N SER A 538 -5.37 -11.39 1.49
CA SER A 538 -5.59 -10.88 2.83
C SER A 538 -4.85 -11.71 3.86
N LEU A 539 -4.44 -11.05 4.95
CA LEU A 539 -4.06 -11.70 6.19
C LEU A 539 -5.03 -11.25 7.29
N ILE A 540 -5.92 -12.15 7.70
CA ILE A 540 -6.83 -11.91 8.83
C ILE A 540 -6.22 -12.51 10.10
N TYR A 541 -6.24 -11.76 11.18
CA TYR A 541 -5.64 -12.16 12.45
C TYR A 541 -6.42 -11.54 13.62
N PRO A 542 -7.48 -12.17 14.13
CA PRO A 542 -8.37 -11.54 15.11
C PRO A 542 -7.70 -11.15 16.43
N SER A 543 -6.55 -11.77 16.78
CA SER A 543 -5.70 -11.50 17.97
C SER A 543 -6.40 -11.59 19.34
N THR A 544 -7.71 -11.83 19.34
CA THR A 544 -8.64 -11.83 20.45
C THR A 544 -9.61 -13.00 20.26
N SER A 545 -10.28 -13.44 21.33
CA SER A 545 -11.20 -14.58 21.25
C SER A 545 -12.36 -14.27 20.30
N VAL A 546 -12.63 -15.22 19.40
CA VAL A 546 -13.72 -15.15 18.42
C VAL A 546 -14.83 -16.11 18.85
N PRO A 547 -16.08 -15.64 19.03
CA PRO A 547 -17.20 -16.53 19.31
C PRO A 547 -17.36 -17.60 18.22
N THR A 548 -17.62 -18.84 18.60
CA THR A 548 -17.74 -19.96 17.64
C THR A 548 -18.92 -19.82 16.68
N SER A 549 -19.92 -18.99 17.02
CA SER A 549 -21.04 -18.63 16.17
C SER A 549 -20.75 -17.50 15.17
N GLN A 550 -19.58 -16.87 15.26
CA GLN A 550 -19.23 -15.71 14.43
C GLN A 550 -18.51 -16.15 13.16
N ALA A 551 -19.04 -15.74 12.01
CA ALA A 551 -18.44 -15.97 10.71
C ALA A 551 -17.46 -14.86 10.32
N ALA A 552 -16.31 -15.22 9.73
CA ALA A 552 -15.36 -14.26 9.18
C ALA A 552 -15.98 -13.53 7.98
N PHE A 553 -16.57 -14.28 7.03
CA PHE A 553 -17.22 -13.72 5.85
C PHE A 553 -18.67 -14.16 5.77
N ILE A 554 -19.57 -13.19 5.58
CA ILE A 554 -21.01 -13.44 5.44
C ILE A 554 -21.48 -12.94 4.07
N SER A 555 -22.24 -13.76 3.37
CA SER A 555 -22.98 -13.35 2.18
C SER A 555 -24.44 -13.77 2.24
N THR A 556 -25.35 -12.84 1.96
CA THR A 556 -26.81 -13.12 1.88
C THR A 556 -27.34 -12.57 0.56
N ASP A 557 -27.77 -13.46 -0.33
CA ASP A 557 -28.30 -13.10 -1.66
C ASP A 557 -27.38 -12.10 -2.41
N ALA A 558 -26.06 -12.30 -2.30
CA ALA A 558 -24.98 -11.49 -2.88
C ALA A 558 -24.04 -12.30 -3.83
N GLN A 559 -23.03 -11.73 -4.46
CA GLN A 559 -22.00 -12.47 -5.20
C GLN A 559 -20.64 -12.22 -4.57
N VAL A 560 -19.86 -13.27 -4.30
CA VAL A 560 -18.59 -13.10 -3.57
C VAL A 560 -17.49 -14.02 -4.07
N SER A 561 -16.24 -13.55 -4.01
CA SER A 561 -15.05 -14.40 -4.08
C SER A 561 -14.00 -13.94 -3.09
N TYR A 562 -13.42 -14.87 -2.34
CA TYR A 562 -12.46 -14.56 -1.27
C TYR A 562 -11.18 -15.38 -1.40
N MET A 563 -10.04 -14.71 -1.35
CA MET A 563 -8.71 -15.33 -1.23
C MET A 563 -8.00 -14.72 -0.03
N TYR A 564 -7.69 -15.53 0.99
CA TYR A 564 -7.10 -15.03 2.23
C TYR A 564 -6.35 -16.12 3.00
N LYS A 565 -5.51 -15.66 3.91
CA LYS A 565 -4.86 -16.46 4.95
C LYS A 565 -5.33 -15.95 6.32
N GLU A 566 -5.60 -16.87 7.23
CA GLU A 566 -5.82 -16.58 8.64
C GLU A 566 -4.62 -17.03 9.45
N SER A 567 -4.09 -16.14 10.28
CA SER A 567 -3.13 -16.49 11.32
C SER A 567 -3.86 -16.65 12.67
N VAL A 568 -3.42 -17.58 13.51
CA VAL A 568 -4.00 -17.85 14.83
C VAL A 568 -2.86 -18.08 15.84
N TYR A 569 -2.77 -17.21 16.87
CA TYR A 569 -1.71 -17.24 17.88
C TYR A 569 -2.22 -17.43 19.32
N CYS A 570 -3.53 -17.61 19.50
CA CYS A 570 -4.12 -17.93 20.79
C CYS A 570 -5.27 -18.94 20.65
N SER A 571 -5.54 -19.65 21.75
CA SER A 571 -6.63 -20.62 21.80
C SER A 571 -7.98 -19.91 21.60
N GLY A 572 -8.73 -20.32 20.59
CA GLY A 572 -10.06 -19.77 20.29
C GLY A 572 -10.07 -18.37 19.67
N CYS A 573 -8.95 -17.94 19.08
CA CYS A 573 -8.83 -16.64 18.41
C CYS A 573 -8.96 -16.74 16.87
N GLY A 574 -9.10 -17.95 16.32
CA GLY A 574 -9.47 -18.14 14.92
C GLY A 574 -10.98 -18.17 14.72
N TYR A 575 -11.43 -18.08 13.48
CA TYR A 575 -12.84 -18.25 13.12
C TYR A 575 -13.18 -19.74 13.03
N ALA A 576 -14.20 -20.17 13.79
CA ALA A 576 -14.78 -21.50 13.62
C ALA A 576 -15.61 -21.60 12.32
N ILE A 577 -16.18 -20.47 11.89
CA ILE A 577 -16.94 -20.32 10.65
C ILE A 577 -16.16 -19.39 9.73
N GLN A 578 -15.52 -19.96 8.71
CA GLN A 578 -14.71 -19.22 7.75
C GLN A 578 -15.59 -18.44 6.79
N VAL A 579 -16.60 -19.09 6.22
CA VAL A 579 -17.55 -18.46 5.30
C VAL A 579 -18.95 -18.96 5.63
N GLN A 580 -19.92 -18.05 5.68
CA GLN A 580 -21.34 -18.34 5.79
C GLN A 580 -22.08 -17.71 4.61
N GLU A 581 -22.83 -18.53 3.89
CA GLU A 581 -23.59 -18.11 2.70
C GLU A 581 -25.07 -18.46 2.88
N THR A 582 -25.95 -17.47 2.70
CA THR A 582 -27.40 -17.64 2.72
C THR A 582 -28.00 -17.37 1.34
N ARG A 583 -28.77 -18.34 0.83
CA ARG A 583 -29.47 -18.29 -0.46
C ARG A 583 -30.92 -18.67 -0.31
N SER A 584 -31.83 -17.79 -0.69
CA SER A 584 -33.27 -18.07 -0.63
C SER A 584 -33.70 -18.62 0.73
N GLY A 585 -33.13 -18.05 1.82
CA GLY A 585 -33.39 -18.48 3.20
C GLY A 585 -32.61 -19.71 3.69
N VAL A 586 -31.80 -20.36 2.85
CA VAL A 586 -30.98 -21.53 3.25
C VAL A 586 -29.54 -21.10 3.52
N THR A 587 -29.07 -21.34 4.74
CA THR A 587 -27.70 -21.02 5.16
C THR A 587 -26.80 -22.25 5.13
N LYS A 588 -25.58 -22.10 4.59
CA LYS A 588 -24.50 -23.08 4.64
C LYS A 588 -23.20 -22.42 5.09
N SER A 589 -22.26 -23.21 5.58
CA SER A 589 -20.99 -22.70 6.10
C SER A 589 -19.79 -23.57 5.74
N ILE A 590 -18.62 -22.93 5.57
CA ILE A 590 -17.31 -23.56 5.63
C ILE A 590 -16.77 -23.34 7.04
N THR A 591 -16.32 -24.41 7.69
CA THR A 591 -15.82 -24.38 9.06
C THR A 591 -14.36 -24.82 9.14
N SER A 592 -13.65 -24.37 10.17
CA SER A 592 -12.30 -24.83 10.49
C SER A 592 -12.12 -24.95 12.01
N PRO A 593 -11.13 -25.72 12.48
CA PRO A 593 -10.69 -25.62 13.88
C PRO A 593 -10.24 -24.19 14.17
N ASN A 594 -10.82 -23.55 15.18
CA ASN A 594 -10.53 -22.15 15.54
C ASN A 594 -9.22 -21.96 16.34
N SER A 595 -8.43 -23.03 16.50
CA SER A 595 -7.11 -23.03 17.14
C SER A 595 -5.96 -23.03 16.13
N ASN A 596 -6.25 -23.22 14.84
CA ASN A 596 -5.24 -23.46 13.81
C ASN A 596 -5.30 -22.38 12.73
N PRO A 597 -4.16 -22.00 12.13
CA PRO A 597 -4.14 -21.18 10.92
C PRO A 597 -4.96 -21.80 9.80
N PHE A 598 -5.57 -20.95 8.97
CA PHE A 598 -6.40 -21.38 7.84
C PHE A 598 -5.97 -20.67 6.55
N ARG A 599 -6.18 -21.33 5.40
CA ARG A 599 -5.93 -20.75 4.08
C ARG A 599 -7.14 -21.01 3.20
N MET A 600 -7.64 -19.96 2.56
CA MET A 600 -8.65 -20.03 1.52
C MET A 600 -7.98 -19.69 0.18
N PRO A 601 -7.56 -20.68 -0.63
CA PRO A 601 -6.95 -20.41 -1.94
C PRO A 601 -7.90 -19.65 -2.86
N LEU A 602 -9.18 -20.04 -2.86
CA LEU A 602 -10.28 -19.33 -3.52
C LEU A 602 -11.62 -19.85 -3.02
N PHE A 603 -12.43 -18.99 -2.39
CA PHE A 603 -13.86 -19.23 -2.19
C PHE A 603 -14.66 -18.58 -3.33
N ILE A 604 -15.68 -19.27 -3.82
CA ILE A 604 -16.66 -18.73 -4.77
C ILE A 604 -18.05 -18.91 -4.21
N GLY A 605 -18.73 -17.80 -3.94
CA GLY A 605 -20.17 -17.77 -3.69
C GLY A 605 -20.98 -17.79 -4.99
N TYR A 606 -22.29 -17.87 -4.86
CA TYR A 606 -23.23 -17.84 -6.00
C TYR A 606 -22.97 -16.66 -6.97
N LYS A 607 -23.01 -16.93 -8.28
CA LYS A 607 -22.90 -15.94 -9.37
C LYS A 607 -24.27 -15.51 -9.87
#